data_AF-A0A957MXP7-F1
#
_entry.id   AF-A0A957MXP7-F1
#
_cell.length_a   1.000
_cell.length_b   1.000
_cell.length_c   1.000
_cell.angle_alpha   90.00
_cell.angle_beta   90.00
_cell.angle_gamma   90.00
#
_symmetry.space_group_name_H-M   'P 1'
#
loop_
_entity.id
_entity.type
_entity.pdbx_description
1 polymer ?
#
loop_
_entity_poly.entity_id
_entity_poly.type
_entity_poly.pdbx_seq_one_letter_code
_entity_poly.pdbx_strand_id
1 'polypeptide(L)'
;MKTQVDVLTYPSSKARLEVEADERTGVVERGEWIFALSTTLLVLVLTSLPYLFAYWTAPADKQFMGIVLNIPDHMQYFSWFREFMTQNLSANKLTPETNQPVFFNLLWWSLGRLGAFFGVGYAVMYQAMRWISAVLFMLLVYRMLSWFFAEKLRRQTAFLLVLLGSGFGWVLVLMKYTVMNGELLWPLDVYVAEPNTFLSIMGSPHFVAAALYMFVFDLLLRGQAKGSLRYAVYAGLFALFMGWQHAYDLIIVYGVIAAYALLLLLRDRKLPMYLVWSGLIVGVISVWPAIYSVLLTSLDPLWEEVLAQFANAGVYTPPLYRLPILLGLPFLLALFTVLRQNPFRLRGVSDNALFVRGWFWISFVLVYLPVDYQIHMLNGWQVPIAILATQG
;
A
#
# COMPACT_ATOMS: atom_id res chain seq x y z
N MET A 1 -62.17 29.33 -4.77
CA MET A 1 -60.82 29.06 -5.30
C MET A 1 -59.84 29.27 -4.14
N LYS A 2 -59.42 28.19 -3.46
CA LYS A 2 -58.51 28.27 -2.29
C LYS A 2 -57.10 27.92 -2.74
N THR A 3 -56.18 28.86 -2.57
CA THR A 3 -54.75 28.72 -2.83
C THR A 3 -54.13 27.87 -1.72
N GLN A 4 -53.51 26.74 -2.07
CA GLN A 4 -52.79 25.89 -1.14
C GLN A 4 -51.32 26.31 -1.16
N VAL A 5 -50.80 26.70 0.01
CA VAL A 5 -49.41 27.09 0.23
C VAL A 5 -48.59 25.82 0.42
N ASP A 6 -47.59 25.60 -0.44
CA ASP A 6 -46.61 24.52 -0.27
C ASP A 6 -45.75 24.80 0.96
N VAL A 7 -45.92 23.94 1.98
CA VAL A 7 -45.11 23.94 3.19
C VAL A 7 -43.79 23.26 2.86
N LEU A 8 -42.71 24.04 2.86
CA LEU A 8 -41.33 23.54 2.91
C LEU A 8 -41.16 22.67 4.16
N THR A 9 -41.19 21.35 3.97
CA THR A 9 -40.89 20.38 5.02
C THR A 9 -39.41 20.46 5.37
N TYR A 10 -39.13 21.01 6.56
CA TYR A 10 -37.81 20.91 7.17
C TYR A 10 -37.45 19.42 7.38
N PRO A 11 -36.22 19.00 7.05
CA PRO A 11 -35.79 17.63 7.30
C PRO A 11 -35.88 17.30 8.80
N SER A 12 -36.35 16.10 9.12
CA SER A 12 -36.50 15.61 10.50
C SER A 12 -35.17 15.66 11.25
N SER A 13 -35.21 15.85 12.57
CA SER A 13 -34.01 15.92 13.41
C SER A 13 -33.09 14.70 13.23
N LYS A 14 -33.64 13.54 12.90
CA LYS A 14 -32.88 12.31 12.61
C LYS A 14 -32.12 12.38 11.27
N ALA A 15 -32.74 12.90 10.21
CA ALA A 15 -32.06 13.13 8.94
C ALA A 15 -30.99 14.24 9.06
N ARG A 16 -31.23 15.26 9.89
CA ARG A 16 -30.25 16.30 10.19
C ARG A 16 -29.07 15.74 11.01
N LEU A 17 -29.32 14.83 11.96
CA LEU A 17 -28.30 14.12 12.72
C LEU A 17 -27.51 13.10 11.87
N GLU A 18 -28.15 12.45 10.90
CA GLU A 18 -27.46 11.56 9.94
C GLU A 18 -26.59 12.35 8.97
N VAL A 19 -27.04 13.53 8.51
CA VAL A 19 -26.24 14.46 7.69
C VAL A 19 -25.12 15.12 8.50
N GLU A 20 -25.36 15.52 9.76
CA GLU A 20 -24.31 16.06 10.65
C GLU A 20 -23.32 14.96 11.10
N ALA A 21 -23.75 13.70 11.22
CA ALA A 21 -22.86 12.58 11.48
C ALA A 21 -21.98 12.25 10.26
N ASP A 22 -22.50 12.46 9.04
CA ASP A 22 -21.75 12.36 7.79
C ASP A 22 -20.76 13.54 7.65
N GLU A 23 -21.14 14.76 8.03
CA GLU A 23 -20.26 15.96 8.05
C GLU A 23 -19.14 15.89 9.11
N ARG A 24 -19.30 15.12 10.19
CA ARG A 24 -18.26 14.89 11.20
C ARG A 24 -17.24 13.82 10.79
N THR A 25 -17.40 13.16 9.65
CA THR A 25 -16.33 12.36 9.06
C THR A 25 -15.30 13.30 8.43
N GLY A 26 -14.07 13.30 8.92
CA GLY A 26 -12.95 13.93 8.19
C GLY A 26 -12.17 15.06 8.88
N VAL A 27 -12.57 15.55 10.06
CA VAL A 27 -11.74 16.50 10.82
C VAL A 27 -10.90 15.74 11.83
N VAL A 28 -9.61 15.60 11.53
CA VAL A 28 -8.62 15.05 12.45
C VAL A 28 -8.11 16.15 13.37
N GLU A 29 -8.29 15.98 14.68
CA GLU A 29 -7.88 16.98 15.66
C GLU A 29 -6.35 17.10 15.76
N ARG A 30 -5.86 18.25 16.22
CA ARG A 30 -4.42 18.48 16.42
C ARG A 30 -3.78 17.42 17.33
N GLY A 31 -4.47 17.01 18.39
CA GLY A 31 -3.98 15.98 19.32
C GLY A 31 -3.86 14.60 18.68
N GLU A 32 -4.70 14.31 17.69
CA GLU A 32 -4.63 13.06 16.93
C GLU A 32 -3.45 13.04 15.95
N TRP A 33 -3.14 14.18 15.31
CA TRP A 33 -1.92 14.30 14.50
C TRP A 33 -0.64 14.15 15.33
N ILE A 34 -0.62 14.70 16.55
CA ILE A 34 0.50 14.51 17.48
C ILE A 34 0.65 13.04 17.83
N PHE A 35 -0.45 12.32 18.10
CA PHE A 35 -0.44 10.88 18.35
C PHE A 35 0.10 10.11 17.14
N ALA A 36 -0.44 10.35 15.94
CA ALA A 36 -0.02 9.64 14.74
C ALA A 36 1.47 9.85 14.45
N LEU A 37 1.95 11.10 14.57
CA LEU A 37 3.35 11.43 14.37
C LEU A 37 4.24 10.84 15.46
N SER A 38 3.89 10.96 16.74
CA SER A 38 4.72 10.44 17.83
C SER A 38 4.85 8.92 17.79
N THR A 39 3.75 8.20 17.50
CA THR A 39 3.80 6.74 17.32
C THR A 39 4.63 6.35 16.10
N THR A 40 4.51 7.07 14.98
CA THR A 40 5.33 6.82 13.79
C THR A 40 6.82 7.02 14.09
N LEU A 41 7.17 8.11 14.77
CA LEU A 41 8.55 8.40 15.17
C LEU A 41 9.10 7.36 16.14
N LEU A 42 8.30 6.89 17.10
CA LEU A 42 8.68 5.80 17.98
C LEU A 42 9.01 4.53 17.20
N VAL A 43 8.17 4.14 16.23
CA VAL A 43 8.44 2.97 15.37
C VAL A 43 9.68 3.18 14.50
N LEU A 44 9.92 4.39 13.99
CA LEU A 44 11.15 4.70 13.27
C LEU A 44 12.40 4.58 14.15
N VAL A 45 12.34 4.98 15.42
CA VAL A 45 13.42 4.76 16.38
C VAL A 45 13.63 3.27 16.62
N LEU A 46 12.57 2.51 16.91
CA LEU A 46 12.64 1.06 17.15
C LEU A 46 13.20 0.30 15.94
N THR A 47 12.71 0.60 14.75
CA THR A 47 13.19 -0.02 13.50
C THR A 47 14.59 0.45 13.09
N SER A 48 15.14 1.50 13.73
CA SER A 48 16.55 1.90 13.55
C SER A 48 17.51 1.10 14.43
N LEU A 49 17.02 0.44 15.49
CA LEU A 49 17.88 -0.31 16.41
C LEU A 49 18.71 -1.40 15.72
N PRO A 50 18.17 -2.21 14.79
CA PRO A 50 18.99 -3.20 14.08
C PRO A 50 20.12 -2.58 13.26
N TYR A 51 19.88 -1.42 12.64
CA TYR A 51 20.90 -0.70 11.88
C TYR A 51 22.00 -0.15 12.80
N LEU A 52 21.62 0.50 13.91
CA LEU A 52 22.57 1.04 14.88
C LEU A 52 23.42 -0.06 15.51
N PHE A 53 22.79 -1.19 15.87
CA PHE A 53 23.49 -2.36 16.38
C PHE A 53 24.48 -2.91 15.35
N ALA A 54 24.09 -3.02 14.08
CA ALA A 54 24.97 -3.51 13.02
C ALA A 54 26.16 -2.57 12.75
N TYR A 55 25.97 -1.25 12.81
CA TYR A 55 27.08 -0.29 12.73
C TYR A 55 28.00 -0.38 13.96
N TRP A 56 27.46 -0.55 15.16
CA TRP A 56 28.24 -0.65 16.40
C TRP A 56 29.07 -1.92 16.46
N THR A 57 28.50 -3.04 16.01
CA THR A 57 29.10 -4.39 16.15
C THR A 57 29.86 -4.83 14.90
N ALA A 58 29.99 -3.98 13.88
CA ALA A 58 30.78 -4.26 12.70
C ALA A 58 32.23 -4.60 13.11
N PRO A 59 32.75 -5.78 12.73
CA PRO A 59 34.15 -6.15 12.98
C PRO A 59 35.12 -5.13 12.37
N ALA A 60 36.29 -4.96 12.99
CA ALA A 60 37.28 -3.95 12.56
C ALA A 60 37.79 -4.14 11.11
N ASP A 61 37.69 -5.36 10.57
CA ASP A 61 38.07 -5.74 9.21
C ASP A 61 36.90 -5.69 8.21
N LYS A 62 35.70 -5.28 8.64
CA LYS A 62 34.47 -5.28 7.83
C LYS A 62 33.71 -3.97 7.95
N GLN A 63 32.84 -3.71 6.98
CA GLN A 63 31.94 -2.56 7.00
C GLN A 63 30.49 -3.02 6.88
N PHE A 64 29.62 -2.46 7.73
CA PHE A 64 28.18 -2.61 7.55
C PHE A 64 27.70 -1.76 6.37
N MET A 65 27.01 -2.40 5.41
CA MET A 65 26.59 -1.76 4.15
C MET A 65 25.27 -0.99 4.26
N GLY A 66 24.71 -0.85 5.47
CA GLY A 66 23.46 -0.12 5.68
C GLY A 66 22.19 -0.91 5.31
N ILE A 67 22.26 -2.25 5.25
CA ILE A 67 21.18 -3.14 4.82
C ILE A 67 21.00 -4.24 5.88
N VAL A 68 19.82 -4.34 6.48
CA VAL A 68 19.54 -5.31 7.56
C VAL A 68 18.77 -6.54 7.11
N LEU A 69 18.04 -6.45 5.98
CA LEU A 69 17.17 -7.51 5.46
C LEU A 69 17.24 -7.53 3.93
N ASN A 70 16.83 -8.66 3.35
CA ASN A 70 16.66 -8.87 1.91
C ASN A 70 17.89 -8.46 1.05
N ILE A 71 19.08 -8.88 1.48
CA ILE A 71 20.35 -8.51 0.85
C ILE A 71 20.40 -8.78 -0.67
N PRO A 72 19.87 -9.89 -1.21
CA PRO A 72 19.90 -10.16 -2.65
C PRO A 72 19.27 -9.03 -3.49
N ASP A 73 18.04 -8.63 -3.18
CA ASP A 73 17.32 -7.58 -3.93
C ASP A 73 18.03 -6.22 -3.85
N HIS A 74 18.65 -5.94 -2.71
CA HIS A 74 19.39 -4.71 -2.50
C HIS A 74 20.55 -4.51 -3.47
N MET A 75 21.14 -5.58 -4.01
CA MET A 75 22.21 -5.44 -5.00
C MET A 75 21.69 -4.84 -6.31
N GLN A 76 20.46 -5.18 -6.71
CA GLN A 76 19.80 -4.59 -7.86
C GLN A 76 19.45 -3.11 -7.62
N TYR A 77 18.87 -2.79 -6.46
CA TYR A 77 18.56 -1.40 -6.09
C TYR A 77 19.81 -0.53 -5.98
N PHE A 78 20.90 -1.07 -5.44
CA PHE A 78 22.18 -0.41 -5.38
C PHE A 78 22.76 -0.14 -6.78
N SER A 79 22.64 -1.11 -7.69
CA SER A 79 23.04 -0.92 -9.09
C SER A 79 22.27 0.22 -9.75
N TRP A 80 20.94 0.22 -9.65
CA TRP A 80 20.09 1.28 -10.20
C TRP A 80 20.41 2.64 -9.60
N PHE A 81 20.56 2.72 -8.27
CA PHE A 81 20.97 3.94 -7.58
C PHE A 81 22.27 4.50 -8.17
N ARG A 82 23.30 3.67 -8.33
CA ARG A 82 24.62 4.09 -8.85
C ARG A 82 24.54 4.61 -10.27
N GLU A 83 23.81 3.93 -11.15
CA GLU A 83 23.67 4.38 -12.54
C GLU A 83 22.89 5.70 -12.63
N PHE A 84 21.78 5.81 -11.89
CA PHE A 84 20.94 7.00 -11.89
C PHE A 84 21.56 8.24 -11.23
N MET A 85 22.69 8.10 -10.52
CA MET A 85 23.48 9.27 -10.10
C MET A 85 23.90 10.12 -11.31
N THR A 86 24.17 9.49 -12.46
CA THR A 86 24.68 10.17 -13.65
C THR A 86 23.78 10.01 -14.87
N GLN A 87 23.19 8.84 -15.07
CA GLN A 87 22.38 8.49 -16.24
C GLN A 87 20.88 8.64 -15.98
N ASN A 88 20.09 8.73 -17.04
CA ASN A 88 18.62 8.75 -16.94
C ASN A 88 17.99 7.37 -17.11
N LEU A 89 18.70 6.44 -17.74
CA LEU A 89 18.31 5.05 -17.94
C LEU A 89 19.40 4.15 -17.36
N SER A 90 19.01 2.95 -16.95
CA SER A 90 19.90 1.95 -16.38
C SER A 90 19.98 0.72 -17.27
N ALA A 91 21.19 0.17 -17.39
CA ALA A 91 21.45 -1.12 -18.01
C ALA A 91 21.13 -2.25 -17.02
N ASN A 92 20.79 -3.42 -17.53
CA ASN A 92 20.65 -4.60 -16.70
C ASN A 92 22.03 -5.07 -16.21
N LYS A 93 22.20 -5.21 -14.90
CA LYS A 93 23.42 -5.72 -14.27
C LYS A 93 23.26 -7.09 -13.63
N LEU A 94 22.12 -7.74 -13.86
CA LEU A 94 21.91 -9.15 -13.49
C LEU A 94 22.65 -10.12 -14.43
N THR A 95 23.27 -9.59 -15.49
CA THR A 95 24.10 -10.34 -16.43
C THR A 95 25.48 -9.65 -16.59
N PRO A 96 26.56 -10.42 -16.84
CA PRO A 96 27.84 -9.87 -17.26
C PRO A 96 27.85 -9.32 -18.70
N GLU A 97 26.87 -9.67 -19.54
CA GLU A 97 26.78 -9.20 -20.92
C GLU A 97 26.49 -7.70 -20.99
N THR A 98 27.21 -6.99 -21.88
CA THR A 98 26.96 -5.57 -22.12
C THR A 98 25.63 -5.40 -22.84
N ASN A 99 24.78 -4.52 -22.31
CA ASN A 99 23.46 -4.23 -22.83
C ASN A 99 23.17 -2.73 -22.78
N GLN A 100 22.19 -2.28 -23.58
CA GLN A 100 21.81 -0.89 -23.66
C GLN A 100 21.01 -0.46 -22.41
N PRO A 101 21.23 0.76 -21.89
CA PRO A 101 20.45 1.27 -20.78
C PRO A 101 19.04 1.64 -21.25
N VAL A 102 18.06 0.81 -20.91
CA VAL A 102 16.65 0.99 -21.29
C VAL A 102 15.72 1.11 -20.07
N PHE A 103 16.20 0.78 -18.87
CA PHE A 103 15.37 0.75 -17.67
C PHE A 103 15.26 2.11 -16.97
N PHE A 104 14.04 2.51 -16.65
CA PHE A 104 13.71 3.65 -15.83
C PHE A 104 12.87 3.23 -14.63
N ASN A 105 13.21 3.79 -13.46
CA ASN A 105 12.38 3.74 -12.26
C ASN A 105 12.49 5.07 -11.52
N LEU A 106 11.36 5.75 -11.31
CA LEU A 106 11.34 7.10 -10.76
C LEU A 106 11.85 7.19 -9.32
N LEU A 107 11.59 6.18 -8.48
CA LEU A 107 12.04 6.17 -7.10
C LEU A 107 13.57 6.11 -7.05
N TRP A 108 14.15 5.11 -7.71
CA TRP A 108 15.59 4.92 -7.75
C TRP A 108 16.31 6.03 -8.52
N TRP A 109 15.68 6.57 -9.57
CA TRP A 109 16.17 7.74 -10.28
C TRP A 109 16.28 8.95 -9.34
N SER A 110 15.22 9.24 -8.59
CA SER A 110 15.18 10.36 -7.66
C SER A 110 16.23 10.22 -6.56
N LEU A 111 16.36 9.02 -5.98
CA LEU A 111 17.37 8.74 -4.96
C LEU A 111 18.80 8.87 -5.51
N GLY A 112 19.07 8.35 -6.72
CA GLY A 112 20.38 8.49 -7.36
C GLY A 112 20.74 9.95 -7.61
N ARG A 113 19.83 10.75 -8.18
CA ARG A 113 20.04 12.19 -8.42
C ARG A 113 20.25 12.98 -7.14
N LEU A 114 19.46 12.74 -6.10
CA LEU A 114 19.63 13.39 -4.80
C LEU A 114 20.93 12.95 -4.11
N GLY A 115 21.28 11.67 -4.20
CA GLY A 115 22.55 11.15 -3.69
C GLY A 115 23.74 11.84 -4.34
N ALA A 116 23.71 12.02 -5.66
CA ALA A 116 24.73 12.76 -6.39
C ALA A 116 24.79 14.24 -5.98
N PHE A 117 23.63 14.89 -5.84
CA PHE A 117 23.54 16.30 -5.45
C PHE A 117 24.08 16.56 -4.04
N PHE A 118 23.75 15.71 -3.06
CA PHE A 118 24.21 15.85 -1.69
C PHE A 118 25.58 15.21 -1.42
N GLY A 119 26.15 14.49 -2.38
CA GLY A 119 27.42 13.78 -2.22
C GLY A 119 27.35 12.61 -1.22
N VAL A 120 26.20 11.94 -1.12
CA VAL A 120 25.97 10.83 -0.18
C VAL A 120 25.61 9.52 -0.89
N GLY A 121 26.02 8.40 -0.30
CA GLY A 121 25.82 7.07 -0.89
C GLY A 121 24.44 6.45 -0.62
N TYR A 122 24.24 5.27 -1.20
CA TYR A 122 23.00 4.48 -1.10
C TYR A 122 22.51 4.30 0.34
N ALA A 123 23.40 3.93 1.27
CA ALA A 123 23.03 3.69 2.65
C ALA A 123 22.32 4.90 3.29
N VAL A 124 22.81 6.13 3.04
CA VAL A 124 22.20 7.35 3.58
C VAL A 124 20.86 7.65 2.89
N MET A 125 20.82 7.57 1.56
CA MET A 125 19.60 7.82 0.80
C MET A 125 18.51 6.79 1.09
N TYR A 126 18.88 5.55 1.37
CA TYR A 126 17.99 4.50 1.80
C TYR A 126 17.35 4.80 3.16
N GLN A 127 18.14 5.31 4.11
CA GLN A 127 17.60 5.77 5.41
C GLN A 127 16.69 6.98 5.27
N ALA A 128 17.04 7.93 4.38
CA ALA A 128 16.19 9.08 4.08
C ALA A 128 14.85 8.64 3.47
N MET A 129 14.88 7.77 2.46
CA MET A 129 13.68 7.17 1.87
C MET A 129 12.82 6.52 2.96
N ARG A 130 13.43 5.71 3.82
CA ARG A 130 12.75 5.01 4.92
C ARG A 130 11.99 5.94 5.85
N TRP A 131 12.64 6.99 6.34
CA TRP A 131 12.00 7.94 7.26
C TRP A 131 10.93 8.77 6.57
N ILE A 132 11.21 9.29 5.37
CA ILE A 132 10.28 10.15 4.63
C ILE A 132 9.04 9.35 4.21
N SER A 133 9.22 8.16 3.62
CA SER A 133 8.10 7.34 3.16
C SER A 133 7.23 6.88 4.33
N ALA A 134 7.83 6.43 5.45
CA ALA A 134 7.10 6.05 6.65
C ALA A 134 6.26 7.19 7.22
N VAL A 135 6.84 8.39 7.38
CA VAL A 135 6.10 9.54 7.91
C VAL A 135 4.94 9.91 6.96
N LEU A 136 5.21 10.05 5.67
CA LEU A 136 4.18 10.42 4.69
C LEU A 136 3.06 9.38 4.62
N PHE A 137 3.43 8.09 4.59
CA PHE A 137 2.46 7.00 4.50
C PHE A 137 1.61 6.91 5.77
N MET A 138 2.21 6.98 6.96
CA MET A 138 1.44 6.90 8.20
C MET A 138 0.52 8.11 8.40
N LEU A 139 0.94 9.32 8.01
CA LEU A 139 0.06 10.48 8.02
C LEU A 139 -1.10 10.33 7.02
N LEU A 140 -0.82 9.78 5.83
CA LEU A 140 -1.85 9.47 4.83
C LEU A 140 -2.86 8.44 5.36
N VAL A 141 -2.40 7.34 5.95
CA VAL A 141 -3.25 6.30 6.55
C VAL A 141 -4.13 6.91 7.64
N TYR A 142 -3.55 7.67 8.57
CA TYR A 142 -4.33 8.28 9.65
C TYR A 142 -5.42 9.22 9.12
N ARG A 143 -5.10 10.02 8.10
CA ARG A 143 -6.07 10.83 7.38
C ARG A 143 -7.16 10.00 6.73
N MET A 144 -6.81 8.87 6.13
CA MET A 144 -7.78 8.01 5.46
C MET A 144 -8.73 7.35 6.45
N LEU A 145 -8.26 7.01 7.65
CA LEU A 145 -9.07 6.40 8.70
C LEU A 145 -10.23 7.31 9.15
N SER A 146 -10.15 8.63 8.95
CA SER A 146 -11.28 9.54 9.22
C SER A 146 -12.46 9.39 8.28
N TRP A 147 -12.30 8.72 7.12
CA TRP A 147 -13.43 8.33 6.26
C TRP A 147 -14.26 7.19 6.86
N PHE A 148 -13.65 6.37 7.71
CA PHE A 148 -14.25 5.12 8.18
C PHE A 148 -14.67 5.15 9.64
N PHE A 149 -14.08 6.06 10.44
CA PHE A 149 -14.35 6.16 11.87
C PHE A 149 -14.49 7.62 12.31
N ALA A 150 -15.65 7.96 12.87
CA ALA A 150 -15.88 9.24 13.55
C ALA A 150 -15.26 9.26 14.96
N GLU A 151 -15.18 8.09 15.62
CA GLU A 151 -14.62 7.94 16.95
C GLU A 151 -13.08 7.90 16.91
N LYS A 152 -12.45 8.77 17.72
CA LYS A 152 -10.99 8.86 17.86
C LYS A 152 -10.36 7.53 18.24
N LEU A 153 -10.92 6.82 19.22
CA LEU A 153 -10.34 5.56 19.71
C LEU A 153 -10.27 4.52 18.58
N ARG A 154 -11.34 4.38 17.79
CA ARG A 154 -11.36 3.47 16.63
C ARG A 154 -10.33 3.87 15.56
N ARG A 155 -10.19 5.17 15.26
CA ARG A 155 -9.12 5.64 14.36
C ARG A 155 -7.74 5.26 14.88
N GLN A 156 -7.47 5.48 16.16
CA GLN A 156 -6.19 5.14 16.79
C GLN A 156 -5.94 3.62 16.79
N THR A 157 -6.96 2.81 17.09
CA THR A 157 -6.88 1.34 17.03
C THR A 157 -6.57 0.86 15.61
N ALA A 158 -7.32 1.32 14.61
CA ALA A 158 -7.07 0.94 13.22
C ALA A 158 -5.68 1.38 12.76
N PHE A 159 -5.23 2.57 13.15
CA PHE A 159 -3.88 3.06 12.85
C PHE A 159 -2.79 2.17 13.46
N LEU A 160 -2.94 1.79 14.73
CA LEU A 160 -2.01 0.87 15.40
C LEU A 160 -2.04 -0.52 14.77
N LEU A 161 -3.19 -1.01 14.31
CA LEU A 161 -3.29 -2.27 13.59
C LEU A 161 -2.63 -2.22 12.20
N VAL A 162 -2.67 -1.08 11.49
CA VAL A 162 -1.88 -0.91 10.27
C VAL A 162 -0.38 -0.88 10.59
N LEU A 163 0.02 -0.13 11.61
CA LEU A 163 1.43 0.09 11.91
C LEU A 163 2.12 -1.11 12.56
N LEU A 164 1.43 -1.81 13.46
CA LEU A 164 1.98 -2.86 14.32
C LEU A 164 1.33 -4.23 14.08
N GLY A 165 0.27 -4.29 13.26
CA GLY A 165 -0.32 -5.56 12.86
C GLY A 165 0.72 -6.40 12.12
N SER A 166 0.77 -7.68 12.45
CA SER A 166 1.71 -8.62 11.85
C SER A 166 1.13 -10.02 11.87
N GLY A 167 1.66 -10.86 11.00
CA GLY A 167 1.41 -12.29 10.95
C GLY A 167 1.85 -13.08 12.18
N PHE A 168 1.43 -14.35 12.24
CA PHE A 168 1.99 -15.32 13.19
C PHE A 168 3.37 -15.86 12.78
N GLY A 169 4.05 -15.30 11.77
CA GLY A 169 5.41 -15.70 11.37
C GLY A 169 6.44 -15.68 12.51
N TRP A 170 6.27 -14.81 13.52
CA TRP A 170 7.12 -14.82 14.72
C TRP A 170 7.06 -16.13 15.52
N VAL A 171 5.92 -16.84 15.48
CA VAL A 171 5.78 -18.17 16.09
C VAL A 171 6.69 -19.17 15.38
N LEU A 172 6.79 -19.10 14.05
CA LEU A 172 7.69 -19.94 13.28
C LEU A 172 9.16 -19.65 13.60
N VAL A 173 9.50 -18.37 13.85
CA VAL A 173 10.84 -17.99 14.33
C VAL A 173 11.11 -18.55 15.73
N LEU A 174 10.15 -18.51 16.65
CA LEU A 174 10.33 -19.16 17.95
C LEU A 174 10.49 -20.67 17.82
N MET A 175 9.68 -21.32 16.99
CA MET A 175 9.76 -22.76 16.74
C MET A 175 11.12 -23.16 16.18
N LYS A 176 11.67 -22.39 15.23
CA LYS A 176 13.04 -22.53 14.71
C LYS A 176 14.07 -22.72 15.82
N TYR A 177 14.03 -21.87 16.85
CA TYR A 177 15.02 -21.86 17.94
C TYR A 177 14.68 -22.76 19.13
N THR A 178 13.47 -23.33 19.20
CA THR A 178 13.02 -24.11 20.35
C THR A 178 12.81 -25.58 20.03
N VAL A 179 12.05 -25.89 18.97
CA VAL A 179 11.58 -27.26 18.67
C VAL A 179 11.96 -27.75 17.28
N MET A 180 12.56 -26.91 16.43
CA MET A 180 12.89 -27.22 15.03
C MET A 180 14.38 -27.21 14.71
N ASN A 181 15.24 -27.26 15.73
CA ASN A 181 16.70 -27.42 15.57
C ASN A 181 17.35 -26.46 14.55
N GLY A 182 16.85 -25.22 14.48
CA GLY A 182 17.37 -24.19 13.58
C GLY A 182 16.70 -24.13 12.21
N GLU A 183 15.78 -25.05 11.88
CA GLU A 183 15.01 -25.03 10.63
C GLU A 183 13.80 -24.08 10.73
N LEU A 184 13.63 -23.22 9.71
CA LEU A 184 12.50 -22.31 9.64
C LEU A 184 11.43 -22.91 8.71
N LEU A 185 10.27 -23.26 9.28
CA LEU A 185 9.11 -23.61 8.47
C LEU A 185 8.63 -22.40 7.66
N TRP A 186 8.30 -22.66 6.40
CA TRP A 186 7.74 -21.69 5.44
C TRP A 186 8.41 -20.31 5.51
N PRO A 187 9.72 -20.20 5.20
CA PRO A 187 10.48 -18.95 5.36
C PRO A 187 9.85 -17.74 4.68
N LEU A 188 9.21 -17.94 3.52
CA LEU A 188 8.52 -16.87 2.79
C LEU A 188 7.41 -16.22 3.63
N ASP A 189 6.66 -17.00 4.41
CA ASP A 189 5.55 -16.49 5.25
C ASP A 189 6.06 -15.62 6.42
N VAL A 190 7.39 -15.58 6.63
CA VAL A 190 8.08 -14.74 7.62
C VAL A 190 8.75 -13.52 6.99
N TYR A 191 9.30 -13.66 5.78
CA TYR A 191 10.12 -12.63 5.14
C TYR A 191 9.35 -11.70 4.20
N VAL A 192 8.17 -12.07 3.74
CA VAL A 192 7.32 -11.24 2.88
C VAL A 192 6.90 -9.97 3.62
N ALA A 193 7.29 -8.81 3.09
CA ALA A 193 7.17 -7.52 3.77
C ALA A 193 5.96 -6.71 3.29
N GLU A 194 5.48 -6.96 2.08
CA GLU A 194 4.45 -6.18 1.38
C GLU A 194 3.17 -5.96 2.19
N PRO A 195 2.58 -6.96 2.88
CA PRO A 195 1.41 -6.74 3.71
C PRO A 195 1.74 -6.36 5.16
N ASN A 196 3.00 -6.06 5.48
CA ASN A 196 3.48 -5.78 6.82
C ASN A 196 4.19 -4.43 6.87
N THR A 197 3.47 -3.40 7.28
CA THR A 197 3.96 -2.02 7.37
C THR A 197 5.18 -1.91 8.27
N PHE A 198 5.19 -2.57 9.44
CA PHE A 198 6.33 -2.53 10.35
C PHE A 198 7.59 -3.12 9.70
N LEU A 199 7.46 -4.31 9.10
CA LEU A 199 8.56 -5.01 8.44
C LEU A 199 9.05 -4.23 7.22
N SER A 200 8.14 -3.63 6.44
CA SER A 200 8.49 -2.78 5.31
C SER A 200 9.20 -1.50 5.76
N ILE A 201 8.76 -0.82 6.84
CA ILE A 201 9.50 0.31 7.41
C ILE A 201 10.90 -0.11 7.87
N MET A 202 11.05 -1.32 8.41
CA MET A 202 12.34 -1.82 8.89
C MET A 202 13.29 -2.21 7.75
N GLY A 203 12.80 -2.92 6.73
CA GLY A 203 13.66 -3.63 5.77
C GLY A 203 13.39 -3.36 4.30
N SER A 204 12.19 -2.88 3.93
CA SER A 204 11.77 -2.67 2.53
C SER A 204 10.95 -1.38 2.36
N PRO A 205 11.51 -0.18 2.64
CA PRO A 205 10.75 1.06 2.70
C PRO A 205 10.28 1.57 1.34
N HIS A 206 10.75 0.97 0.25
CA HIS A 206 10.22 1.22 -1.09
C HIS A 206 8.78 0.70 -1.22
N PHE A 207 8.38 -0.35 -0.49
CA PHE A 207 6.97 -0.78 -0.43
C PHE A 207 6.10 0.21 0.33
N VAL A 208 6.63 0.81 1.40
CA VAL A 208 5.95 1.92 2.12
C VAL A 208 5.82 3.16 1.23
N ALA A 209 6.87 3.47 0.45
CA ALA A 209 6.82 4.54 -0.53
C ALA A 209 5.78 4.24 -1.61
N ALA A 210 5.78 3.03 -2.16
CA ALA A 210 4.83 2.56 -3.16
C ALA A 210 3.38 2.65 -2.64
N ALA A 211 3.13 2.26 -1.39
CA ALA A 211 1.83 2.33 -0.73
C ALA A 211 1.23 3.75 -0.62
N LEU A 212 2.01 4.82 -0.89
CA LEU A 212 1.46 6.17 -1.05
C LEU A 212 0.44 6.27 -2.18
N TYR A 213 0.36 5.31 -3.12
CA TYR A 213 -0.70 5.22 -4.11
C TYR A 213 -2.11 5.30 -3.49
N MET A 214 -2.27 4.94 -2.21
CA MET A 214 -3.55 5.08 -1.49
C MET A 214 -4.07 6.53 -1.45
N PHE A 215 -3.23 7.53 -1.71
CA PHE A 215 -3.67 8.91 -1.87
C PHE A 215 -4.65 9.07 -3.03
N VAL A 216 -4.55 8.23 -4.07
CA VAL A 216 -5.52 8.10 -5.16
C VAL A 216 -6.92 7.80 -4.61
N PHE A 217 -7.03 6.88 -3.65
CA PHE A 217 -8.31 6.52 -3.05
C PHE A 217 -8.89 7.65 -2.21
N ASP A 218 -8.08 8.33 -1.42
CA ASP A 218 -8.56 9.50 -0.68
C ASP A 218 -9.04 10.62 -1.62
N LEU A 219 -8.30 10.91 -2.71
CA LEU A 219 -8.74 11.89 -3.70
C LEU A 219 -10.06 11.47 -4.35
N LEU A 220 -10.22 10.19 -4.68
CA LEU A 220 -11.42 9.66 -5.29
C LEU A 220 -12.64 9.75 -4.37
N LEU A 221 -12.49 9.40 -3.08
CA LEU A 221 -13.52 9.57 -2.05
C LEU A 221 -13.88 11.06 -1.84
N ARG A 222 -12.88 11.95 -1.80
CA ARG A 222 -13.10 13.41 -1.73
C ARG A 222 -13.87 13.94 -2.92
N GLY A 223 -13.52 13.47 -4.12
CA GLY A 223 -14.21 13.86 -5.34
C GLY A 223 -15.65 13.36 -5.38
N GLN A 224 -15.91 12.16 -4.85
CA GLN A 224 -17.26 11.60 -4.76
C GLN A 224 -18.12 12.43 -3.81
N ALA A 225 -17.62 12.70 -2.60
CA ALA A 225 -18.29 13.52 -1.60
C ALA A 225 -18.60 14.94 -2.10
N LYS A 226 -17.75 15.49 -2.99
CA LYS A 226 -17.91 16.82 -3.58
C LYS A 226 -18.56 16.83 -4.96
N GLY A 227 -18.91 15.66 -5.52
CA GLY A 227 -19.42 15.53 -6.89
C GLY A 227 -18.49 16.12 -7.97
N SER A 228 -17.17 16.07 -7.80
CA SER A 228 -16.22 16.82 -8.64
C SER A 228 -15.13 15.94 -9.26
N LEU A 229 -15.14 15.84 -10.60
CA LEU A 229 -14.17 15.03 -11.36
C LEU A 229 -12.75 15.61 -11.39
N ARG A 230 -12.53 16.86 -10.94
CA ARG A 230 -11.17 17.42 -10.83
C ARG A 230 -10.27 16.57 -9.92
N TYR A 231 -10.86 15.94 -8.91
CA TYR A 231 -10.14 15.05 -8.02
C TYR A 231 -9.71 13.76 -8.71
N ALA A 232 -10.47 13.28 -9.71
CA ALA A 232 -10.06 12.16 -10.54
C ALA A 232 -8.84 12.51 -11.40
N VAL A 233 -8.74 13.75 -11.89
CA VAL A 233 -7.55 14.23 -12.60
C VAL A 233 -6.33 14.26 -11.66
N TYR A 234 -6.47 14.82 -10.45
CA TYR A 234 -5.39 14.79 -9.46
C TYR A 234 -5.00 13.35 -9.06
N ALA A 235 -5.98 12.47 -8.92
CA ALA A 235 -5.78 11.06 -8.63
C ALA A 235 -5.04 10.35 -9.78
N GLY A 236 -5.41 10.62 -11.03
CA GLY A 236 -4.74 10.08 -12.22
C GLY A 236 -3.30 10.58 -12.37
N LEU A 237 -3.05 11.88 -12.15
CA LEU A 237 -1.69 12.44 -12.18
C LEU A 237 -0.81 11.86 -11.07
N PHE A 238 -1.38 11.68 -9.88
CA PHE A 238 -0.66 11.07 -8.77
C PHE A 238 -0.42 9.56 -9.01
N ALA A 239 -1.40 8.83 -9.55
CA ALA A 239 -1.24 7.45 -9.95
C ALA A 239 -0.18 7.28 -11.06
N LEU A 240 -0.12 8.19 -12.04
CA LEU A 240 0.94 8.24 -13.05
C LEU A 240 2.32 8.39 -12.39
N PHE A 241 2.45 9.34 -11.45
CA PHE A 241 3.69 9.55 -10.70
C PHE A 241 4.11 8.30 -9.90
N MET A 242 3.17 7.67 -9.19
CA MET A 242 3.44 6.45 -8.43
C MET A 242 3.72 5.24 -9.31
N GLY A 243 3.06 5.12 -10.46
CA GLY A 243 3.23 4.00 -11.39
C GLY A 243 4.65 3.93 -11.97
N TRP A 244 5.33 5.07 -12.13
CA TRP A 244 6.74 5.10 -12.53
C TRP A 244 7.71 4.59 -11.45
N GLN A 245 7.25 4.46 -10.20
CA GLN A 245 8.01 3.86 -9.10
C GLN A 245 7.69 2.37 -8.96
N HIS A 246 6.40 2.03 -9.02
CA HIS A 246 5.89 0.68 -8.78
C HIS A 246 4.64 0.43 -9.63
N ALA A 247 4.83 -0.06 -10.85
CA ALA A 247 3.76 -0.20 -11.84
C ALA A 247 2.67 -1.20 -11.41
N TYR A 248 3.02 -2.22 -10.62
CA TYR A 248 2.09 -3.25 -10.15
C TYR A 248 0.94 -2.68 -9.31
N ASP A 249 1.19 -1.59 -8.57
CA ASP A 249 0.16 -0.94 -7.74
C ASP A 249 -0.98 -0.35 -8.56
N LEU A 250 -0.76 -0.05 -9.85
CA LEU A 250 -1.82 0.41 -10.74
C LEU A 250 -2.91 -0.64 -10.90
N ILE A 251 -2.55 -1.92 -10.89
CA ILE A 251 -3.54 -3.02 -10.94
C ILE A 251 -4.39 -3.02 -9.67
N ILE A 252 -3.77 -2.74 -8.51
CA ILE A 252 -4.51 -2.58 -7.24
C ILE A 252 -5.44 -1.37 -7.32
N VAL A 253 -4.95 -0.23 -7.80
CA VAL A 253 -5.75 0.99 -7.98
C VAL A 253 -6.98 0.72 -8.85
N TYR A 254 -6.80 0.14 -10.03
CA TYR A 254 -7.90 -0.15 -10.95
C TYR A 254 -8.85 -1.19 -10.38
N GLY A 255 -8.32 -2.25 -9.76
CA GLY A 255 -9.10 -3.30 -9.13
C GLY A 255 -10.00 -2.74 -8.01
N VAL A 256 -9.46 -1.91 -7.12
CA VAL A 256 -10.23 -1.31 -6.01
C VAL A 256 -11.31 -0.38 -6.53
N ILE A 257 -11.02 0.47 -7.52
CA ILE A 257 -12.03 1.35 -8.13
C ILE A 257 -13.14 0.53 -8.80
N ALA A 258 -12.77 -0.51 -9.56
CA ALA A 258 -13.72 -1.37 -10.25
C ALA A 258 -14.60 -2.16 -9.27
N ALA A 259 -14.00 -2.75 -8.23
CA ALA A 259 -14.73 -3.49 -7.20
C ALA A 259 -15.70 -2.58 -6.43
N TYR A 260 -15.27 -1.36 -6.10
CA TYR A 260 -16.14 -0.39 -5.45
C TYR A 260 -17.31 0.04 -6.35
N ALA A 261 -17.05 0.35 -7.63
CA ALA A 261 -18.08 0.67 -8.60
C ALA A 261 -19.06 -0.50 -8.81
N LEU A 262 -18.57 -1.74 -8.87
CA LEU A 262 -19.39 -2.94 -8.98
C LEU A 262 -20.30 -3.10 -7.76
N LEU A 263 -19.78 -2.93 -6.54
CA LEU A 263 -20.58 -3.05 -5.31
C LEU A 263 -21.69 -1.98 -5.24
N LEU A 264 -21.41 -0.74 -5.67
CA LEU A 264 -22.43 0.30 -5.78
C LEU A 264 -23.48 -0.03 -6.84
N LEU A 265 -23.06 -0.51 -8.02
CA LEU A 265 -23.98 -0.96 -9.08
C LEU A 265 -24.89 -2.08 -8.58
N LEU A 266 -24.35 -3.07 -7.86
CA LEU A 266 -25.11 -4.19 -7.33
C LEU A 266 -26.07 -3.75 -6.20
N ARG A 267 -25.67 -2.80 -5.34
CA ARG A 267 -26.50 -2.23 -4.27
C ARG A 267 -27.66 -1.42 -4.84
N ASP A 268 -27.35 -0.46 -5.71
CA ASP A 268 -28.27 0.60 -6.14
C ASP A 268 -28.99 0.27 -7.45
N ARG A 269 -28.54 -0.78 -8.15
CA ARG A 269 -29.02 -1.18 -9.49
C ARG A 269 -28.95 -0.05 -10.51
N LYS A 270 -28.00 0.87 -10.32
CA LYS A 270 -27.73 2.03 -11.17
C LYS A 270 -26.23 2.16 -11.38
N LEU A 271 -25.83 2.57 -12.57
CA LEU A 271 -24.42 2.80 -12.88
C LEU A 271 -23.89 3.99 -12.06
N PRO A 272 -22.83 3.82 -11.25
CA PRO A 272 -22.24 4.92 -10.49
C PRO A 272 -21.40 5.80 -11.43
N MET A 273 -22.07 6.69 -12.17
CA MET A 273 -21.46 7.47 -13.26
C MET A 273 -20.22 8.26 -12.82
N TYR A 274 -20.22 8.78 -11.58
CA TYR A 274 -19.04 9.44 -11.03
C TYR A 274 -17.81 8.51 -11.02
N LEU A 275 -17.96 7.25 -10.57
CA LEU A 275 -16.86 6.29 -10.52
C LEU A 275 -16.48 5.77 -11.90
N VAL A 276 -17.43 5.63 -12.82
CA VAL A 276 -17.14 5.27 -14.21
C VAL A 276 -16.23 6.33 -14.84
N TRP A 277 -16.62 7.60 -14.77
CA TRP A 277 -15.80 8.69 -15.30
C TRP A 277 -14.49 8.86 -14.54
N SER A 278 -14.50 8.74 -13.21
CA SER A 278 -13.27 8.85 -12.41
C SER A 278 -12.30 7.71 -12.72
N GLY A 279 -12.81 6.48 -12.87
CA GLY A 279 -12.01 5.32 -13.25
C GLY A 279 -11.42 5.46 -14.65
N LEU A 280 -12.19 5.97 -15.62
CA LEU A 280 -11.70 6.27 -16.97
C LEU A 280 -10.60 7.35 -16.95
N ILE A 281 -10.82 8.45 -16.23
CA ILE A 281 -9.84 9.54 -16.12
C ILE A 281 -8.55 9.05 -15.46
N VAL A 282 -8.66 8.35 -14.33
CA VAL A 282 -7.50 7.78 -13.63
C VAL A 282 -6.77 6.81 -14.56
N GLY A 283 -7.47 5.85 -15.16
CA GLY A 283 -6.89 4.86 -16.07
C GLY A 283 -6.16 5.51 -17.25
N VAL A 284 -6.80 6.41 -17.99
CA VAL A 284 -6.18 7.06 -19.16
C VAL A 284 -4.94 7.87 -18.80
N ILE A 285 -4.95 8.58 -17.65
CA ILE A 285 -3.80 9.38 -17.23
C ILE A 285 -2.67 8.49 -16.71
N SER A 286 -2.97 7.41 -15.97
CA SER A 286 -1.95 6.61 -15.27
C SER A 286 -1.51 5.33 -15.99
N VAL A 287 -2.04 5.00 -17.16
CA VAL A 287 -1.72 3.74 -17.86
C VAL A 287 -0.27 3.66 -18.38
N TRP A 288 0.38 4.80 -18.59
CA TRP A 288 1.68 4.88 -19.29
C TRP A 288 2.83 4.08 -18.65
N PRO A 289 3.05 4.08 -17.32
CA PRO A 289 4.09 3.27 -16.70
C PRO A 289 3.83 1.76 -16.87
N ALA A 290 2.56 1.33 -16.83
CA ALA A 290 2.20 -0.06 -17.05
C ALA A 290 2.46 -0.47 -18.51
N ILE A 291 2.10 0.38 -19.49
CA ILE A 291 2.44 0.14 -20.90
C ILE A 291 3.96 0.07 -21.06
N TYR A 292 4.70 0.99 -20.46
CA TYR A 292 6.17 0.98 -20.49
C TYR A 292 6.73 -0.34 -19.94
N SER A 293 6.27 -0.80 -18.77
CA SER A 293 6.73 -2.06 -18.18
C SER A 293 6.43 -3.26 -19.08
N VAL A 294 5.22 -3.34 -19.65
CA VAL A 294 4.84 -4.42 -20.58
C VAL A 294 5.69 -4.38 -21.86
N LEU A 295 5.87 -3.21 -22.47
CA LEU A 295 6.69 -3.07 -23.66
C LEU A 295 8.16 -3.41 -23.38
N LEU A 296 8.69 -3.00 -22.23
CA LEU A 296 10.05 -3.34 -21.82
C LEU A 296 10.24 -4.86 -21.75
N THR A 297 9.35 -5.57 -21.05
CA THR A 297 9.47 -7.02 -20.86
C THR A 297 8.97 -7.87 -22.03
N SER A 298 8.42 -7.25 -23.08
CA SER A 298 7.96 -7.97 -24.28
C SER A 298 8.80 -7.68 -25.53
N LEU A 299 9.50 -6.53 -25.57
CA LEU A 299 10.29 -6.11 -26.73
C LEU A 299 11.80 -6.25 -26.51
N ASP A 300 12.27 -6.21 -25.25
CA ASP A 300 13.69 -6.43 -24.93
C ASP A 300 13.89 -7.86 -24.42
N PRO A 301 14.60 -8.72 -25.18
CA PRO A 301 14.77 -10.14 -24.84
C PRO A 301 15.43 -10.37 -23.47
N LEU A 302 16.26 -9.43 -23.03
CA LEU A 302 16.99 -9.56 -21.78
C LEU A 302 16.13 -9.14 -20.59
N TRP A 303 15.20 -8.19 -20.77
CA TRP A 303 14.18 -7.89 -19.75
C TRP A 303 13.04 -8.91 -19.71
N GLU A 304 12.71 -9.53 -20.84
CA GLU A 304 11.83 -10.71 -20.88
C GLU A 304 12.40 -11.83 -20.00
N GLU A 305 13.69 -12.14 -20.14
CA GLU A 305 14.37 -13.15 -19.31
C GLU A 305 14.45 -12.75 -17.83
N VAL A 306 14.64 -11.45 -17.51
CA VAL A 306 14.57 -10.98 -16.12
C VAL A 306 13.19 -11.26 -15.51
N LEU A 307 12.11 -11.03 -16.27
CA LEU A 307 10.76 -11.33 -15.82
C LEU A 307 10.54 -12.84 -15.68
N ALA A 308 11.00 -13.65 -16.64
CA ALA A 308 10.92 -15.11 -16.56
C ALA A 308 11.68 -15.66 -15.34
N GLN A 309 12.82 -15.06 -15.00
CA GLN A 309 13.59 -15.42 -13.81
C GLN A 309 12.95 -14.94 -12.51
N PHE A 310 12.09 -13.93 -12.54
CA PHE A 310 11.30 -13.53 -11.37
C PHE A 310 10.44 -14.70 -10.88
N ALA A 311 9.87 -15.50 -11.80
CA ALA A 311 9.13 -16.71 -11.46
C ALA A 311 10.00 -17.76 -10.72
N ASN A 312 11.30 -17.81 -11.02
CA ASN A 312 12.25 -18.74 -10.37
C ASN A 312 12.50 -18.39 -8.90
N ALA A 313 12.24 -17.15 -8.48
CA ALA A 313 12.31 -16.78 -7.07
C ALA A 313 11.26 -17.53 -6.23
N GLY A 314 10.19 -18.04 -6.87
CA GLY A 314 9.14 -18.83 -6.21
C GLY A 314 8.38 -18.06 -5.12
N VAL A 315 8.47 -16.73 -5.14
CA VAL A 315 7.85 -15.84 -4.16
C VAL A 315 6.42 -15.57 -4.57
N TYR A 316 5.54 -16.53 -4.28
CA TYR A 316 4.12 -16.41 -4.54
C TYR A 316 3.35 -16.19 -3.24
N THR A 317 2.16 -15.60 -3.37
CA THR A 317 1.23 -15.47 -2.24
C THR A 317 0.98 -16.86 -1.63
N PRO A 318 1.10 -17.02 -0.30
CA PRO A 318 0.88 -18.32 0.33
C PRO A 318 -0.56 -18.80 0.10
N PRO A 319 -0.81 -20.12 0.11
CA PRO A 319 -2.16 -20.67 0.00
C PRO A 319 -3.03 -20.21 1.17
N LEU A 320 -4.36 -20.26 0.98
CA LEU A 320 -5.34 -19.69 1.89
C LEU A 320 -5.15 -20.06 3.37
N TYR A 321 -4.81 -21.31 3.66
CA TYR A 321 -4.63 -21.81 5.03
C TYR A 321 -3.38 -21.24 5.73
N ARG A 322 -2.43 -20.66 4.97
CA ARG A 322 -1.22 -20.00 5.48
C ARG A 322 -1.34 -18.48 5.54
N LEU A 323 -2.38 -17.87 4.98
CA LEU A 323 -2.62 -16.42 5.12
C LEU A 323 -2.64 -15.92 6.57
N PRO A 324 -3.18 -16.65 7.58
CA PRO A 324 -3.08 -16.23 8.98
C PRO A 324 -1.65 -16.14 9.49
N ILE A 325 -0.71 -16.92 8.94
CA ILE A 325 0.72 -16.84 9.31
C ILE A 325 1.31 -15.52 8.82
N LEU A 326 0.90 -15.07 7.63
CA LEU A 326 1.38 -13.82 7.02
C LEU A 326 0.68 -12.58 7.60
N LEU A 327 -0.64 -12.63 7.79
CA LEU A 327 -1.50 -11.47 8.08
C LEU A 327 -2.04 -11.43 9.52
N GLY A 328 -1.99 -12.55 10.24
CA GLY A 328 -2.15 -12.62 11.69
C GLY A 328 -3.57 -12.47 12.21
N LEU A 329 -3.67 -12.15 13.50
CA LEU A 329 -4.94 -11.90 14.18
C LEU A 329 -5.79 -10.79 13.51
N PRO A 330 -5.23 -9.66 13.03
CA PRO A 330 -6.03 -8.64 12.35
C PRO A 330 -6.79 -9.20 11.14
N PHE A 331 -6.18 -10.09 10.36
CA PHE A 331 -6.84 -10.73 9.24
C PHE A 331 -7.98 -11.65 9.68
N LEU A 332 -7.79 -12.45 10.73
CA LEU A 332 -8.85 -13.30 11.26
C LEU A 332 -10.04 -12.49 11.78
N LEU A 333 -9.78 -11.38 12.47
CA LEU A 333 -10.83 -10.45 12.92
C LEU A 333 -11.55 -9.79 11.75
N ALA A 334 -10.81 -9.31 10.74
CA ALA A 334 -11.40 -8.75 9.53
C ALA A 334 -12.31 -9.75 8.81
N LEU A 335 -11.86 -11.00 8.66
CA LEU A 335 -12.64 -12.08 8.06
C LEU A 335 -13.89 -12.37 8.87
N PHE A 336 -13.77 -12.49 10.20
CA PHE A 336 -14.92 -12.67 11.09
C PHE A 336 -15.93 -11.52 10.95
N THR A 337 -15.46 -10.27 10.93
CA THR A 337 -16.32 -9.09 10.74
C THR A 337 -17.08 -9.15 9.43
N VAL A 338 -16.40 -9.39 8.31
CA VAL A 338 -17.04 -9.40 6.98
C VAL A 338 -18.04 -10.55 6.85
N LEU A 339 -17.70 -11.73 7.37
CA LEU A 339 -18.60 -12.88 7.37
C LEU A 339 -19.84 -12.63 8.25
N ARG A 340 -19.65 -12.09 9.46
CA ARG A 340 -20.74 -11.73 10.38
C ARG A 340 -21.66 -10.66 9.79
N GLN A 341 -21.10 -9.68 9.10
CA GLN A 341 -21.87 -8.62 8.43
C GLN A 341 -22.59 -9.09 7.16
N ASN A 342 -22.41 -10.36 6.77
CA ASN A 342 -22.85 -10.99 5.53
C ASN A 342 -22.27 -10.30 4.28
N PRO A 343 -21.32 -10.93 3.55
CA PRO A 343 -20.68 -10.31 2.38
C PRO A 343 -21.67 -9.98 1.25
N PHE A 344 -22.81 -10.66 1.19
CA PHE A 344 -23.84 -10.43 0.18
C PHE A 344 -24.85 -9.34 0.57
N ARG A 345 -24.80 -8.86 1.82
CA ARG A 345 -25.67 -7.77 2.27
C ARG A 345 -25.10 -6.43 1.80
N LEU A 346 -25.66 -5.93 0.70
CA LEU A 346 -25.29 -4.63 0.14
C LEU A 346 -26.25 -3.50 0.55
N ARG A 347 -27.55 -3.79 0.72
CA ARG A 347 -28.56 -2.78 1.09
C ARG A 347 -28.35 -2.28 2.52
N GLY A 348 -28.44 -0.97 2.69
CA GLY A 348 -28.25 -0.29 3.98
C GLY A 348 -26.79 -0.21 4.43
N VAL A 349 -25.83 -0.54 3.56
CA VAL A 349 -24.39 -0.37 3.80
C VAL A 349 -23.93 0.95 3.17
N SER A 350 -23.19 1.76 3.92
CA SER A 350 -22.67 3.05 3.44
C SER A 350 -21.65 2.90 2.32
N ASP A 351 -21.47 3.96 1.54
CA ASP A 351 -20.50 4.03 0.44
C ASP A 351 -19.06 3.71 0.92
N ASN A 352 -18.64 4.32 2.03
CA ASN A 352 -17.31 4.07 2.61
C ASN A 352 -17.14 2.61 3.08
N ALA A 353 -18.19 1.99 3.62
CA ALA A 353 -18.13 0.57 3.99
C ALA A 353 -18.08 -0.35 2.77
N LEU A 354 -18.79 -0.02 1.68
CA LEU A 354 -18.66 -0.74 0.41
C LEU A 354 -17.28 -0.58 -0.21
N PHE A 355 -16.68 0.61 -0.14
CA PHE A 355 -15.30 0.84 -0.59
C PHE A 355 -14.31 -0.10 0.12
N VAL A 356 -14.36 -0.16 1.46
CA VAL A 356 -13.46 -1.03 2.25
C VAL A 356 -13.70 -2.51 1.97
N ARG A 357 -14.97 -2.94 1.85
CA ARG A 357 -15.29 -4.33 1.49
C ARG A 357 -14.80 -4.67 0.08
N GLY A 358 -14.99 -3.77 -0.88
CA GLY A 358 -14.50 -3.92 -2.25
C GLY A 358 -12.98 -4.05 -2.27
N TRP A 359 -12.29 -3.19 -1.53
CA TRP A 359 -10.84 -3.24 -1.38
C TRP A 359 -10.37 -4.56 -0.75
N PHE A 360 -10.97 -4.98 0.36
CA PHE A 360 -10.61 -6.24 1.02
C PHE A 360 -10.77 -7.45 0.09
N TRP A 361 -11.91 -7.55 -0.60
CA TRP A 361 -12.21 -8.70 -1.46
C TRP A 361 -11.43 -8.68 -2.77
N ILE A 362 -11.24 -7.52 -3.40
CA ILE A 362 -10.47 -7.47 -4.63
C ILE A 362 -9.01 -7.77 -4.37
N SER A 363 -8.43 -7.31 -3.25
CA SER A 363 -7.08 -7.69 -2.86
C SER A 363 -6.94 -9.21 -2.76
N PHE A 364 -7.94 -9.91 -2.21
CA PHE A 364 -7.95 -11.38 -2.18
C PHE A 364 -7.93 -12.01 -3.58
N VAL A 365 -8.60 -11.41 -4.57
CA VAL A 365 -8.56 -11.90 -5.96
C VAL A 365 -7.22 -11.59 -6.63
N LEU A 366 -6.73 -10.36 -6.46
CA LEU A 366 -5.51 -9.88 -7.11
C LEU A 366 -4.29 -10.68 -6.68
N VAL A 367 -4.16 -10.99 -5.39
CA VAL A 367 -3.00 -11.73 -4.83
C VAL A 367 -2.93 -13.18 -5.27
N TYR A 368 -3.90 -13.68 -6.04
CA TYR A 368 -3.90 -15.02 -6.64
C TYR A 368 -4.06 -15.00 -8.16
N LEU A 369 -3.83 -13.85 -8.81
CA LEU A 369 -3.74 -13.82 -10.27
C LEU A 369 -2.57 -14.67 -10.75
N PRO A 370 -2.69 -15.34 -11.91
CA PRO A 370 -1.63 -16.17 -12.48
C PRO A 370 -0.56 -15.29 -13.15
N VAL A 371 0.09 -14.44 -12.35
CA VAL A 371 1.16 -13.53 -12.77
C VAL A 371 2.34 -13.68 -11.81
N ASP A 372 3.56 -13.56 -12.33
CA ASP A 372 4.77 -13.84 -11.55
C ASP A 372 4.96 -12.85 -10.39
N TYR A 373 4.50 -11.62 -10.55
CA TYR A 373 4.58 -10.54 -9.56
C TYR A 373 3.40 -10.48 -8.57
N GLN A 374 2.58 -11.53 -8.45
CA GLN A 374 1.37 -11.52 -7.61
C GLN A 374 1.64 -11.16 -6.13
N ILE A 375 2.84 -11.48 -5.61
CA ILE A 375 3.21 -11.17 -4.22
C ILE A 375 3.17 -9.66 -3.94
N HIS A 376 3.54 -8.84 -4.92
CA HIS A 376 3.54 -7.39 -4.78
C HIS A 376 2.12 -6.81 -4.62
N MET A 377 1.10 -7.57 -5.02
CA MET A 377 -0.31 -7.18 -4.87
C MET A 377 -0.81 -7.29 -3.42
N LEU A 378 0.01 -7.86 -2.52
CA LEU A 378 -0.21 -7.82 -1.07
C LEU A 378 -0.02 -6.41 -0.51
N ASN A 379 0.71 -5.54 -1.22
CA ASN A 379 1.00 -4.20 -0.74
C ASN A 379 -0.29 -3.43 -0.49
N GLY A 380 -0.39 -2.86 0.72
CA GLY A 380 -1.54 -2.08 1.14
C GLY A 380 -2.80 -2.85 1.56
N TRP A 381 -2.84 -4.20 1.43
CA TRP A 381 -3.99 -5.00 1.90
C TRP A 381 -4.20 -4.93 3.42
N GLN A 382 -3.13 -4.63 4.17
CA GLN A 382 -3.16 -4.42 5.60
C GLN A 382 -4.14 -3.32 6.05
N VAL A 383 -4.37 -2.29 5.22
CA VAL A 383 -5.24 -1.16 5.57
C VAL A 383 -6.72 -1.54 5.65
N PRO A 384 -7.36 -2.12 4.62
CA PRO A 384 -8.74 -2.59 4.73
C PRO A 384 -8.89 -3.70 5.79
N ILE A 385 -7.87 -4.54 5.99
CA ILE A 385 -7.85 -5.52 7.08
C ILE A 385 -7.96 -4.82 8.45
N ALA A 386 -7.12 -3.82 8.72
CA ALA A 386 -7.13 -3.09 9.99
C ALA A 386 -8.45 -2.34 10.23
N ILE A 387 -9.04 -1.76 9.18
CA ILE A 387 -10.36 -1.11 9.24
C ILE A 387 -11.43 -2.14 9.63
N LEU A 388 -11.51 -3.27 8.93
CA LEU A 388 -12.52 -4.30 9.19
C LEU A 388 -12.33 -4.99 10.54
N ALA A 389 -11.09 -5.21 10.96
CA ALA A 389 -10.76 -5.75 12.27
C ALA A 389 -11.20 -4.82 13.41
N THR A 390 -11.11 -3.50 13.21
CA THR A 390 -11.55 -2.49 14.20
C THR A 390 -13.08 -2.31 14.23
N GLN A 391 -13.79 -2.70 13.16
CA GLN A 391 -15.24 -2.63 13.09
C GLN A 391 -15.95 -3.78 13.81
N GLY A 392 -15.33 -4.96 13.89
CA GLY A 392 -15.86 -6.14 14.56
C GLY A 392 -15.62 -6.13 16.05
#